data_AF-A0A3C1BRN1-F1
#
_entry.id   AF-A0A3C1BRN1-F1
#
_cell.length_a   1.000
_cell.length_b   1.000
_cell.length_c   1.000
_cell.angle_alpha   90.00
_cell.angle_beta   90.00
_cell.angle_gamma   90.00
#
_symmetry.space_group_name_H-M   'P 1'
#
loop_
_entity.id
_entity.type
_entity.pdbx_description
1 polymer ?
#
loop_
_entity_poly.entity_id
_entity_poly.type
_entity_poly.pdbx_seq_one_letter_code
_entity_poly.pdbx_strand_id
1 'polypeptide(L)'
;MKLINHSTLILIFVLITFTGSFAAPIKIGTTVLEGKTTKGDEIRVEITAVNNPKENPYGTENAWGTKKDGKKPKIIISSIKIIMNGEDCSPALSTYMDLAEPNEAELIIPDEIKIRLIIKGGQKKPSGYEAEIFYLGDILISKSVKDMRFPDAIREDIKYTSMY
;
A
#
# COMPACT_ATOMS: atom_id res chain seq x y z
N MET A 1 15.03 -41.87 -11.38
CA MET A 1 15.36 -40.74 -10.48
C MET A 1 14.89 -39.44 -11.15
N LYS A 2 13.80 -38.85 -10.66
CA LYS A 2 13.31 -37.54 -11.14
C LYS A 2 13.88 -36.46 -10.23
N LEU A 3 14.59 -35.49 -10.83
CA LEU A 3 15.15 -34.33 -10.12
C LEU A 3 14.00 -33.42 -9.65
N ILE A 4 14.08 -33.04 -8.38
CA ILE A 4 13.20 -32.08 -7.72
C ILE A 4 13.69 -30.68 -8.11
N ASN A 5 12.86 -29.91 -8.82
CA ASN A 5 13.09 -28.49 -9.06
C ASN A 5 12.78 -27.73 -7.76
N HIS A 6 13.81 -27.31 -7.04
CA HIS A 6 13.67 -26.33 -5.97
C HIS A 6 13.63 -24.94 -6.59
N SER A 7 12.43 -24.38 -6.75
CA SER A 7 12.24 -22.96 -7.02
C SER A 7 12.73 -22.16 -5.82
N THR A 8 13.88 -21.53 -5.96
CA THR A 8 14.50 -20.66 -4.96
C THR A 8 13.64 -19.42 -4.75
N LEU A 9 12.89 -19.38 -3.64
CA LEU A 9 12.24 -18.17 -3.15
C LEU A 9 13.34 -17.24 -2.61
N ILE A 10 13.64 -16.16 -3.33
CA ILE A 10 14.57 -15.13 -2.84
C ILE A 10 13.79 -14.24 -1.87
N LEU A 11 13.97 -14.49 -0.59
CA LEU A 11 13.45 -13.69 0.51
C LEU A 11 14.53 -12.68 0.89
N ILE A 12 14.34 -11.39 0.58
CA ILE A 12 15.28 -10.33 0.96
C ILE A 12 14.86 -9.83 2.34
N PHE A 13 15.62 -10.19 3.37
CA PHE A 13 15.52 -9.59 4.70
C PHE A 13 16.49 -8.41 4.81
N VAL A 14 15.96 -7.21 5.00
CA VAL A 14 16.74 -6.03 5.40
C VAL A 14 16.44 -5.77 6.86
N LEU A 15 17.35 -6.17 7.76
CA LEU A 15 17.23 -5.94 9.19
C LEU A 15 17.82 -4.56 9.53
N ILE A 16 16.98 -3.54 9.71
CA ILE A 16 17.40 -2.21 10.19
C ILE A 16 16.50 -1.83 11.37
N THR A 17 17.04 -1.86 12.58
CA THR A 17 16.36 -1.35 13.78
C THR A 17 16.46 0.17 13.80
N PHE A 18 15.48 0.86 13.20
CA PHE A 18 15.34 2.31 13.32
C PHE A 18 13.88 2.67 13.63
N THR A 19 13.68 3.54 14.61
CA THR A 19 12.47 4.37 14.66
C THR A 19 12.61 5.36 13.51
N GLY A 20 11.83 5.20 12.44
CA GLY A 20 12.03 5.99 11.22
C GLY A 20 10.99 5.73 10.15
N SER A 21 11.02 6.57 9.13
CA SER A 21 10.25 6.37 7.91
C SER A 21 10.96 5.40 6.97
N PHE A 22 10.26 4.36 6.53
CA PHE A 22 10.81 3.32 5.66
C PHE A 22 10.10 3.31 4.32
N ALA A 23 10.79 3.74 3.25
CA ALA A 23 10.27 3.66 1.89
C ALA A 23 10.83 2.43 1.16
N ALA A 24 9.96 1.70 0.46
CA ALA A 24 10.34 0.59 -0.41
C ALA A 24 9.61 0.67 -1.76
N PRO A 25 10.27 0.28 -2.87
CA PRO A 25 9.60 0.18 -4.15
C PRO A 25 8.56 -0.95 -4.14
N ILE A 26 7.40 -0.69 -4.75
CA ILE A 26 6.39 -1.71 -4.99
C ILE A 26 6.65 -2.33 -6.37
N LYS A 27 6.70 -3.66 -6.40
CA LYS A 27 6.77 -4.48 -7.62
C LYS A 27 5.71 -5.57 -7.54
N ILE A 28 5.46 -6.26 -8.65
CA ILE A 28 4.62 -7.46 -8.63
C ILE A 28 5.17 -8.46 -7.60
N GLY A 29 4.29 -8.99 -6.77
CA GLY A 29 4.62 -9.76 -5.59
C GLY A 29 4.32 -8.98 -4.31
N THR A 30 4.89 -9.43 -3.20
CA THR A 30 4.69 -8.82 -1.88
C THR A 30 5.87 -7.94 -1.51
N THR A 31 5.61 -6.66 -1.27
CA THR A 31 6.53 -5.72 -0.64
C THR A 31 6.26 -5.71 0.85
N VAL A 32 7.31 -5.85 1.66
CA VAL A 32 7.23 -5.85 3.12
C VAL A 32 7.92 -4.61 3.67
N LEU A 33 7.23 -3.89 4.56
CA LEU A 33 7.74 -2.76 5.33
C LEU A 33 7.68 -3.14 6.80
N GLU A 34 8.78 -2.98 7.53
CA GLU A 34 8.86 -3.30 8.95
C GLU A 34 9.33 -2.07 9.73
N GLY A 35 8.79 -1.89 10.92
CA GLY A 35 9.14 -0.80 11.81
C GLY A 35 8.80 -1.15 13.26
N LYS A 36 9.20 -0.28 14.19
CA LYS A 36 8.89 -0.43 15.60
C LYS A 36 8.28 0.83 16.17
N THR A 37 7.34 0.68 17.10
CA THR A 37 6.84 1.79 17.91
C THR A 37 7.93 2.30 18.85
N THR A 38 7.68 3.44 19.51
CA THR A 38 8.58 3.96 20.57
C THR A 38 8.68 3.04 21.79
N LYS A 39 7.73 2.11 21.97
CA LYS A 39 7.77 1.06 23.00
C LYS A 39 8.45 -0.23 22.56
N GLY A 40 8.79 -0.34 21.27
CA GLY A 40 9.43 -1.52 20.70
C GLY A 40 8.46 -2.56 20.12
N ASP A 41 7.16 -2.28 20.07
CA ASP A 41 6.17 -3.13 19.40
C ASP A 41 6.50 -3.23 17.91
N GLU A 42 6.43 -4.45 17.37
CA GLU A 42 6.78 -4.71 15.98
C GLU A 42 5.56 -4.49 15.08
N ILE A 43 5.75 -3.67 14.05
CA ILE A 43 4.75 -3.38 13.03
C ILE A 43 5.30 -3.84 11.69
N ARG A 44 4.55 -4.69 11.00
CA ARG A 44 4.86 -5.17 9.67
C ARG A 44 3.70 -4.91 8.73
N VAL A 45 3.98 -4.31 7.59
CA VAL A 45 2.99 -4.08 6.53
C VAL A 45 3.41 -4.87 5.30
N GLU A 46 2.50 -5.71 4.81
CA GLU A 46 2.67 -6.47 3.58
C GLU A 46 1.71 -5.91 2.51
N ILE A 47 2.27 -5.50 1.37
CA ILE A 47 1.52 -4.96 0.24
C ILE A 47 1.73 -5.90 -0.93
N THR A 48 0.67 -6.54 -1.40
CA THR A 48 0.76 -7.46 -2.55
C THR A 48 0.22 -6.80 -3.80
N ALA A 49 1.10 -6.58 -4.78
CA ALA A 49 0.74 -6.07 -6.09
C ALA A 49 0.74 -7.18 -7.14
N VAL A 50 -0.22 -7.14 -8.06
CA VAL A 50 -0.41 -8.15 -9.12
C VAL A 50 -0.64 -7.50 -10.47
N ASN A 51 -0.44 -8.27 -11.54
CA ASN A 51 -0.97 -7.88 -12.84
C ASN A 51 -2.50 -7.80 -12.76
N ASN A 52 -3.08 -6.70 -13.23
CA ASN A 52 -4.51 -6.49 -13.24
C ASN A 52 -5.20 -7.57 -14.11
N PRO A 53 -6.03 -8.45 -13.53
CA PRO A 53 -6.68 -9.48 -14.31
C PRO A 53 -7.71 -8.87 -15.26
N LYS A 54 -7.90 -9.50 -16.44
CA LYS A 54 -8.84 -9.01 -17.47
C LYS A 54 -10.25 -8.77 -16.91
N GLU A 55 -10.67 -9.67 -16.03
CA GLU A 55 -11.99 -9.72 -15.40
C GLU A 55 -12.11 -8.88 -14.12
N ASN A 56 -11.07 -8.13 -13.72
CA ASN A 56 -11.15 -7.31 -12.51
C ASN A 56 -12.29 -6.28 -12.64
N PRO A 57 -13.33 -6.35 -11.79
CA PRO A 57 -14.42 -5.38 -11.82
C PRO A 57 -13.96 -4.00 -11.33
N TYR A 58 -12.85 -3.95 -10.58
CA TYR A 58 -12.26 -2.74 -10.03
C TYR A 58 -11.18 -2.11 -10.94
N GLY A 59 -10.92 -2.71 -12.10
CA GLY A 59 -10.00 -2.21 -13.12
C GLY A 59 -10.58 -1.03 -13.92
N THR A 60 -11.12 -0.03 -13.23
CA THR A 60 -11.80 1.10 -13.86
C THR A 60 -10.81 2.16 -14.33
N GLU A 61 -11.19 2.91 -15.35
CA GLU A 61 -10.49 4.13 -15.81
C GLU A 61 -10.47 5.25 -14.75
N ASN A 62 -11.24 5.11 -13.67
CA ASN A 62 -11.39 6.09 -12.59
C ASN A 62 -10.46 5.84 -11.39
N ALA A 63 -9.58 4.83 -11.45
CA ALA A 63 -8.58 4.63 -10.42
C ALA A 63 -7.59 5.82 -10.34
N TRP A 64 -7.10 6.12 -9.15
CA TRP A 64 -6.05 7.10 -8.96
C TRP A 64 -4.78 6.67 -9.71
N GLY A 65 -4.19 7.61 -10.46
CA GLY A 65 -2.96 7.38 -11.22
C GLY A 65 -3.16 6.85 -12.64
N THR A 66 -4.41 6.67 -13.10
CA THR A 66 -4.72 6.37 -14.51
C THR A 66 -4.95 7.65 -15.32
N LYS A 67 -4.87 7.52 -16.65
CA LYS A 67 -5.35 8.55 -17.57
C LYS A 67 -6.81 8.25 -17.93
N LYS A 68 -7.59 9.30 -18.20
CA LYS A 68 -8.94 9.19 -18.80
C LYS A 68 -8.84 8.87 -20.30
N ASP A 69 -8.14 7.80 -20.65
CA ASP A 69 -7.95 7.33 -22.03
C ASP A 69 -8.56 5.93 -22.26
N GLY A 70 -9.38 5.46 -21.32
CA GLY A 70 -10.07 4.16 -21.38
C GLY A 70 -9.16 2.95 -21.15
N LYS A 71 -7.87 3.15 -20.82
CA LYS A 71 -6.95 2.03 -20.56
C LYS A 71 -7.01 1.62 -19.09
N LYS A 72 -7.27 0.33 -18.88
CA LYS A 72 -7.16 -0.28 -17.56
C LYS A 72 -5.72 -0.21 -17.05
N PRO A 73 -5.51 -0.05 -15.72
CA PRO A 73 -4.17 -0.11 -15.15
C PRO A 73 -3.58 -1.51 -15.31
N LYS A 74 -2.26 -1.61 -15.45
CA LYS A 74 -1.54 -2.89 -15.61
C LYS A 74 -1.26 -3.56 -14.28
N ILE A 75 -0.94 -2.79 -13.25
CA ILE A 75 -0.63 -3.29 -11.91
C ILE A 75 -1.62 -2.69 -10.92
N ILE A 76 -2.10 -3.52 -10.00
CA ILE A 76 -3.00 -3.14 -8.91
C ILE A 76 -2.50 -3.69 -7.58
N ILE A 77 -2.95 -3.09 -6.48
CA ILE A 77 -2.82 -3.66 -5.15
C ILE A 77 -3.95 -4.68 -4.95
N SER A 78 -3.58 -5.93 -4.69
CA SER A 78 -4.52 -7.02 -4.41
C SER A 78 -4.80 -7.20 -2.92
N SER A 79 -3.84 -6.87 -2.07
CA SER A 79 -4.01 -6.89 -0.62
C SER A 79 -3.04 -5.93 0.08
N ILE A 80 -3.49 -5.41 1.21
CA ILE A 80 -2.66 -4.81 2.23
C ILE A 80 -2.95 -5.56 3.52
N LYS A 81 -1.91 -5.99 4.22
CA LYS A 81 -1.99 -6.65 5.51
C LYS A 81 -1.09 -5.90 6.49
N ILE A 82 -1.64 -5.55 7.65
CA ILE A 82 -0.91 -4.91 8.73
C ILE A 82 -0.85 -5.92 9.88
N ILE A 83 0.35 -6.20 10.36
CA ILE A 83 0.63 -7.15 11.41
C ILE A 83 1.22 -6.36 12.56
N MET A 84 0.57 -6.39 13.72
CA MET A 84 1.02 -5.68 14.91
C MET A 84 1.06 -6.68 16.07
N ASN A 85 2.24 -6.88 16.64
CA ASN A 85 2.43 -7.86 17.72
C ASN A 85 1.86 -9.26 17.40
N GLY A 86 1.90 -9.66 16.13
CA GLY A 86 1.41 -10.96 15.64
C GLY A 86 -0.08 -11.01 15.31
N GLU A 87 -0.83 -9.92 15.53
CA GLU A 87 -2.23 -9.82 15.14
C GLU A 87 -2.39 -9.20 13.75
N ASP A 88 -3.25 -9.82 12.95
CA ASP A 88 -3.49 -9.45 11.56
C ASP A 88 -4.68 -8.49 11.43
N CYS A 89 -4.42 -7.26 11.01
CA CYS A 89 -5.42 -6.28 10.59
C CYS A 89 -5.37 -6.10 9.07
N SER A 90 -6.45 -6.47 8.39
CA SER A 90 -6.57 -6.30 6.93
C SER A 90 -7.60 -5.22 6.61
N PRO A 91 -7.20 -4.05 6.06
CA PRO A 91 -8.16 -3.06 5.58
C PRO A 91 -9.10 -3.65 4.54
N ALA A 92 -10.32 -3.11 4.51
CA ALA A 92 -11.27 -3.41 3.45
C ALA A 92 -10.69 -3.08 2.07
N LEU A 93 -11.08 -3.85 1.05
CA LEU A 93 -10.61 -3.66 -0.33
C LEU A 93 -10.82 -2.22 -0.82
N SER A 94 -11.88 -1.53 -0.39
CA SER A 94 -12.18 -0.13 -0.72
C SER A 94 -11.09 0.86 -0.31
N THR A 95 -10.24 0.50 0.64
CA THR A 95 -9.15 1.35 1.11
C THR A 95 -8.04 1.49 0.06
N TYR A 96 -7.86 0.51 -0.83
CA TYR A 96 -6.73 0.49 -1.77
C TYR A 96 -7.07 0.03 -3.20
N MET A 97 -8.30 -0.43 -3.49
CA MET A 97 -8.66 -0.98 -4.82
C MET A 97 -8.52 0.03 -5.97
N ASP A 98 -8.61 1.32 -5.66
CA ASP A 98 -8.57 2.42 -6.61
C ASP A 98 -7.16 3.02 -6.75
N LEU A 99 -6.15 2.43 -6.10
CA LEU A 99 -4.76 2.88 -6.16
C LEU A 99 -4.00 2.09 -7.26
N ALA A 100 -3.90 2.68 -8.45
CA ALA A 100 -3.38 1.98 -9.63
C ALA A 100 -1.88 2.25 -9.90
N GLU A 101 -1.20 1.28 -10.52
CA GLU A 101 0.23 1.38 -10.83
C GLU A 101 1.06 1.81 -9.59
N PRO A 102 0.96 1.09 -8.46
CA PRO A 102 1.70 1.43 -7.25
C PRO A 102 3.21 1.31 -7.51
N ASN A 103 3.97 2.32 -7.08
CA ASN A 103 5.40 2.43 -7.38
C ASN A 103 6.27 2.39 -6.12
N GLU A 104 5.79 2.99 -5.03
CA GLU A 104 6.52 3.12 -3.77
C GLU A 104 5.51 3.09 -2.61
N ALA A 105 5.91 2.47 -1.50
CA ALA A 105 5.23 2.64 -0.24
C ALA A 105 6.21 3.03 0.86
N GLU A 106 5.71 3.81 1.81
CA GLU A 106 6.47 4.34 2.92
C GLU A 106 5.69 4.14 4.22
N LEU A 107 6.32 3.51 5.22
CA LEU A 107 5.76 3.28 6.54
C LEU A 107 6.33 4.30 7.53
N ILE A 108 5.45 5.06 8.17
CA ILE A 108 5.80 6.06 9.18
C ILE A 108 5.09 5.73 10.49
N ILE A 109 5.87 5.53 11.55
CA ILE A 109 5.38 5.21 12.89
C ILE A 109 5.90 6.30 13.85
N PRO A 110 5.18 7.43 13.99
CA PRO A 110 5.66 8.55 14.80
C PRO A 110 5.58 8.30 16.31
N ASP A 111 4.68 7.44 16.77
CA ASP A 111 4.49 7.12 18.19
C ASP A 111 3.89 5.71 18.38
N GLU A 112 3.45 5.41 19.60
CA GLU A 112 2.94 4.09 20.01
C GLU A 112 1.65 3.65 19.31
N ILE A 113 0.85 4.61 18.84
CA ILE A 113 -0.50 4.33 18.33
C ILE A 113 -0.67 4.80 16.89
N LYS A 114 0.10 5.76 16.41
CA LYS A 114 -0.06 6.28 15.06
C LYS A 114 0.74 5.46 14.07
N ILE A 115 0.07 4.98 13.02
CA ILE A 115 0.72 4.30 11.90
C ILE A 115 0.21 4.95 10.62
N ARG A 116 1.13 5.42 9.78
CA ARG A 116 0.82 5.96 8.46
C ARG A 116 1.48 5.11 7.39
N LEU A 117 0.67 4.64 6.47
CA LEU A 117 1.12 4.01 5.25
C LEU A 117 0.91 4.98 4.10
N ILE A 118 2.01 5.47 3.53
CA ILE A 118 1.99 6.30 2.33
C ILE A 118 2.21 5.38 1.13
N ILE A 119 1.37 5.51 0.10
CA ILE A 119 1.52 4.79 -1.17
C ILE A 119 1.54 5.80 -2.30
N LYS A 120 2.61 5.79 -3.09
CA LYS A 120 2.74 6.61 -4.29
C LYS A 120 2.60 5.73 -5.51
N GLY A 121 1.87 6.21 -6.50
CA GLY A 121 1.59 5.43 -7.69
C GLY A 121 1.12 6.27 -8.86
N GLY A 122 0.63 5.58 -9.88
CA GLY A 122 0.21 6.13 -11.15
C GLY A 122 1.31 6.13 -12.21
N GLN A 123 0.92 6.34 -13.46
CA GLN A 123 1.88 6.41 -14.56
C GLN A 123 2.76 7.65 -14.40
N LYS A 124 4.07 7.53 -14.71
CA LYS A 124 5.01 8.66 -14.74
C LYS A 124 4.38 9.86 -15.46
N LYS A 125 4.66 11.06 -14.92
CA LYS A 125 4.06 12.37 -15.28
C LYS A 125 3.26 12.39 -16.60
N PRO A 126 2.00 12.86 -16.59
CA PRO A 126 1.41 13.67 -15.53
C PRO A 126 0.68 12.88 -14.42
N SER A 127 0.25 11.64 -14.62
CA SER A 127 -0.76 10.96 -13.78
C SER A 127 -0.22 10.26 -12.53
N GLY A 128 0.23 11.01 -11.52
CA GLY A 128 0.69 10.45 -10.23
C GLY A 128 -0.26 10.74 -9.07
N TYR A 129 -0.24 9.91 -8.04
CA TYR A 129 -0.92 10.18 -6.76
C TYR A 129 -0.01 9.88 -5.57
N GLU A 130 -0.39 10.44 -4.43
CA GLU A 130 0.06 10.01 -3.11
C GLU A 130 -1.16 9.74 -2.23
N ALA A 131 -1.24 8.54 -1.69
CA ALA A 131 -2.29 8.09 -0.79
C ALA A 131 -1.72 7.92 0.62
N GLU A 132 -2.37 8.49 1.63
CA GLU A 132 -2.09 8.24 3.05
C GLU A 132 -3.22 7.39 3.62
N ILE A 133 -2.87 6.21 4.14
CA ILE A 133 -3.77 5.36 4.94
C ILE A 133 -3.31 5.47 6.38
N PHE A 134 -4.19 5.97 7.25
CA PHE A 134 -3.87 6.30 8.64
C PHE A 134 -4.62 5.41 9.63
N TYR A 135 -3.87 4.87 10.58
CA TYR A 135 -4.36 4.05 11.68
C TYR A 135 -4.03 4.66 13.04
N LEU A 136 -4.92 4.40 14.00
CA LEU A 136 -4.69 4.55 15.43
C LEU A 136 -4.79 3.17 16.09
N GLY A 137 -3.64 2.58 16.43
CA GLY A 137 -3.52 1.17 16.78
C GLY A 137 -3.93 0.31 15.60
N ASP A 138 -4.89 -0.58 15.82
CA ASP A 138 -5.52 -1.45 14.83
C ASP A 138 -6.70 -0.81 14.10
N ILE A 139 -7.11 0.38 14.50
CA ILE A 139 -8.28 1.06 13.97
C ILE A 139 -7.88 1.88 12.73
N LEU A 140 -8.45 1.52 11.57
CA LEU A 140 -8.37 2.36 10.37
C LEU A 140 -9.17 3.64 10.59
N ILE A 141 -8.51 4.80 10.49
CA ILE A 141 -9.13 6.11 10.74
C ILE A 141 -9.47 6.82 9.45
N SER A 142 -8.54 6.85 8.49
CA SER A 142 -8.76 7.59 7.25
C SER A 142 -7.91 7.09 6.09
N LYS A 143 -8.39 7.40 4.89
CA LYS A 143 -7.64 7.36 3.63
C LYS A 143 -7.72 8.74 3.02
N SER A 144 -6.58 9.33 2.68
CA SER A 144 -6.50 10.57 1.89
C SER A 144 -5.75 10.27 0.61
N VAL A 145 -6.28 10.62 -0.56
CA VAL A 145 -5.56 10.52 -1.83
C VAL A 145 -5.48 11.89 -2.47
N LYS A 146 -4.27 12.32 -2.83
CA LYS A 146 -4.04 13.56 -3.57
C LYS A 146 -3.47 13.25 -4.95
N ASP A 147 -4.01 13.92 -5.95
CA ASP A 147 -3.37 14.02 -7.26
C ASP A 147 -2.07 14.82 -7.12
N MET A 148 -1.00 14.35 -7.76
CA MET A 148 0.25 15.09 -7.83
C MET A 148 0.36 15.95 -9.10
N ARG A 149 -0.68 15.99 -9.93
CA ARG A 149 -0.79 16.88 -11.10
C ARG A 149 -0.99 18.32 -10.68
N PHE A 150 -0.23 19.19 -11.31
CA PHE A 150 -0.53 20.62 -11.35
C PHE A 150 -1.28 20.92 -12.66
N PRO A 151 -2.33 21.77 -12.67
CA PRO A 151 -2.92 22.52 -11.54
C PRO A 151 -4.01 21.76 -10.77
N ASP A 152 -4.35 20.54 -11.22
CA ASP A 152 -5.46 19.74 -10.70
C ASP A 152 -5.11 19.09 -9.36
N ALA A 153 -5.04 19.89 -8.29
CA ALA A 153 -4.85 19.43 -6.91
C ALA A 153 -6.15 18.82 -6.36
N ILE A 154 -6.66 17.78 -7.01
CA ILE A 154 -7.83 17.03 -6.55
C ILE A 154 -7.39 16.18 -5.37
N ARG A 155 -8.13 16.29 -4.26
CA ARG A 155 -7.95 15.50 -3.06
C ARG A 155 -9.26 14.83 -2.67
N GLU A 156 -9.18 13.56 -2.31
CA GLU A 156 -10.27 12.82 -1.69
C GLU A 156 -9.87 12.43 -0.27
N ASP A 157 -10.74 12.70 0.70
CA ASP A 157 -10.58 12.30 2.09
C ASP A 157 -11.75 11.40 2.50
N ILE A 158 -11.45 10.17 2.90
CA ILE A 158 -12.40 9.21 3.45
C ILE A 158 -12.08 9.04 4.94
N LYS A 159 -13.09 9.23 5.79
CA LYS A 159 -13.02 8.90 7.22
C LYS A 159 -13.79 7.62 7.48
N TYR A 160 -13.16 6.71 8.21
CA TYR A 160 -13.79 5.49 8.67
C TYR A 160 -14.25 5.72 10.12
N THR A 161 -15.46 5.31 10.42
CA THR A 161 -15.99 5.30 11.78
C THR A 161 -16.11 3.86 12.22
N SER A 162 -15.47 3.51 13.34
CA SER A 162 -15.73 2.24 14.00
C SER A 162 -17.18 2.28 14.50
N MET A 163 -18.05 1.43 13.95
CA MET A 163 -19.37 1.21 14.51
C MET A 163 -19.29 0.12 15.59
N TYR A 164 -18.42 0.30 16.60
CA TYR A 164 -18.31 -0.58 17.76
C TYR A 164 -17.92 0.23 18.99
#